data_AF-A0AAV0WYL9-F1
#
_entry.id   AF-A0AAV0WYL9-F1
#
_cell.length_a   1.000
_cell.length_b   1.000
_cell.length_c   1.000
_cell.angle_alpha   90.00
_cell.angle_beta   90.00
_cell.angle_gamma   90.00
#
_symmetry.space_group_name_H-M   'P 1'
#
loop_
_entity.id
_entity.type
_entity.pdbx_description
1 polymer ?
#
loop_
_entity_poly.entity_id
_entity_poly.type
_entity_poly.pdbx_seq_one_letter_code
_entity_poly.pdbx_strand_id
1 'polypeptide(L)'
;MWKNLKIVHGKPRHSQGQGSVERANQEIENMLAIWLQDNKTNKWSNGLRFVQLMKNRAYHHGTKHSPYEVMFGTPPKIGLTSSLLPANIIEKLKTEEELQVDLDSIEVISNDNKNNEVICGIEKDDEDQNIIEKQTKTRQTSINQNRKESLNNLKIQAKKMTEMSEKRFCQ
;
A
#
# COMPACT_ATOMS: atom_id res chain seq x y z
N MET A 1 16.31 23.11 -5.45
CA MET A 1 15.15 23.14 -4.52
C MET A 1 13.89 23.30 -5.35
N TRP A 2 12.79 22.60 -5.07
CA TRP A 2 11.56 22.68 -5.88
C TRP A 2 10.95 24.09 -5.82
N LYS A 3 10.65 24.68 -6.98
CA LYS A 3 10.23 26.09 -7.12
C LYS A 3 8.97 26.45 -6.31
N ASN A 4 8.11 25.47 -6.03
CA ASN A 4 6.85 25.64 -5.29
C ASN A 4 6.87 25.01 -3.88
N LEU A 5 8.05 24.67 -3.33
CA LEU A 5 8.16 24.11 -1.99
C LEU A 5 7.88 25.19 -0.94
N LYS A 6 6.79 25.01 -0.17
CA LYS A 6 6.49 25.84 1.00
C LYS A 6 6.80 25.07 2.28
N ILE A 7 7.79 25.56 3.04
CA ILE A 7 8.10 25.02 4.37
C ILE A 7 7.13 25.62 5.38
N VAL A 8 6.40 24.75 6.10
CA VAL A 8 5.52 25.15 7.19
C VAL A 8 6.17 24.75 8.51
N HIS A 9 6.49 25.73 9.35
CA HIS A 9 7.11 25.48 10.64
C HIS A 9 6.05 25.16 11.70
N GLY A 10 6.27 24.08 12.45
CA GLY A 10 5.47 23.77 13.64
C GLY A 10 5.73 24.75 14.77
N LYS A 11 4.79 24.86 15.73
CA LYS A 11 5.03 25.64 16.94
C LYS A 11 6.18 25.02 17.74
N PRO A 12 7.12 25.83 18.27
CA PRO A 12 8.12 25.33 19.20
C PRO A 12 7.44 24.63 20.38
N ARG A 13 7.78 23.35 20.61
CA ARG A 13 7.43 22.57 21.82
C ARG A 13 5.92 22.42 22.12
N HIS A 14 5.08 22.23 21.09
CA HIS A 14 3.65 21.99 21.31
C HIS A 14 3.24 20.56 20.89
N SER A 15 3.43 19.61 21.80
CA SER A 15 3.13 18.18 21.61
C SER A 15 1.68 17.90 21.23
N GLN A 16 0.70 18.70 21.67
CA GLN A 16 -0.70 18.50 21.28
C GLN A 16 -0.96 18.64 19.77
N GLY A 17 -0.23 19.52 19.07
CA GLY A 17 -0.34 19.68 17.61
C GLY A 17 0.55 18.72 16.82
N GLN A 18 1.59 18.15 17.46
CA GLN A 18 2.60 17.28 16.84
C GLN A 18 2.48 15.80 17.25
N GLY A 19 1.61 15.48 18.21
CA GLY A 19 1.52 14.15 18.79
C GLY A 19 1.14 13.06 17.79
N SER A 20 0.49 13.39 16.67
CA SER A 20 0.27 12.42 15.58
C SER A 20 1.57 12.03 14.90
N VAL A 21 2.44 12.99 14.63
CA VAL A 21 3.75 12.76 14.00
C VAL A 21 4.67 12.04 14.99
N GLU A 22 4.69 12.47 16.25
CA GLU A 22 5.47 11.82 17.31
C GLU A 22 5.06 10.34 17.48
N ARG A 23 3.75 10.04 17.56
CA ARG A 23 3.26 8.66 17.64
C ARG A 23 3.62 7.84 16.40
N ALA A 24 3.48 8.41 15.21
CA ALA A 24 3.83 7.71 13.97
C ALA A 24 5.34 7.41 13.90
N ASN A 25 6.19 8.36 14.30
CA ASN A 25 7.63 8.16 14.34
C ASN A 25 8.02 7.08 15.36
N GLN A 26 7.42 7.11 16.57
CA GLN A 26 7.67 6.09 17.58
C GLN A 26 7.28 4.69 17.10
N GLU A 27 6.18 4.57 16.35
CA GLU A 27 5.76 3.30 15.75
C GLU A 27 6.81 2.77 14.77
N ILE A 28 7.38 3.63 13.92
CA ILE A 28 8.45 3.25 12.98
C ILE A 28 9.71 2.81 13.74
N GLU A 29 10.10 3.54 14.80
CA GLU A 29 11.22 3.16 15.65
C GLU A 29 11.02 1.78 16.28
N ASN A 30 9.82 1.51 16.81
CA ASN A 30 9.49 0.22 17.40
C ASN A 30 9.54 -0.92 16.37
N MET A 31 8.97 -0.70 15.17
CA MET A 31 9.03 -1.68 14.08
C MET A 31 10.47 -1.98 13.66
N LEU A 32 11.32 -0.95 13.62
CA LEU A 32 12.73 -1.08 13.28
C LEU A 32 13.51 -1.81 14.38
N ALA A 33 13.23 -1.53 15.65
CA ALA A 33 13.84 -2.23 16.78
C ALA A 33 13.52 -3.73 16.75
N ILE A 34 12.25 -4.10 16.51
CA ILE A 34 11.82 -5.50 16.35
C ILE A 34 12.57 -6.15 15.17
N TRP A 35 12.60 -5.49 14.01
CA TRP A 35 13.28 -6.03 12.83
C TRP A 35 14.77 -6.27 13.07
N LEU A 36 15.46 -5.33 13.75
CA LEU A 36 16.87 -5.46 14.10
C LEU A 36 17.13 -6.63 15.05
N GLN A 37 16.26 -6.81 16.04
CA GLN A 37 16.31 -7.93 16.98
C GLN A 37 16.15 -9.28 16.26
N ASP A 38 15.12 -9.40 15.41
CA ASP A 38 14.83 -10.63 14.66
C ASP A 38 15.97 -11.01 13.71
N ASN A 39 16.61 -10.01 13.09
CA ASN A 39 17.69 -10.21 12.12
C ASN A 39 19.09 -10.19 12.76
N LYS A 40 19.19 -10.07 14.10
CA LYS A 40 20.46 -10.05 14.86
C LYS A 40 21.49 -9.09 14.26
N THR A 41 21.04 -7.89 13.89
CA THR A 41 21.88 -6.89 13.24
C THR A 41 21.64 -5.51 13.83
N ASN A 42 22.61 -4.60 13.67
CA ASN A 42 22.48 -3.18 13.97
C ASN A 42 22.37 -2.31 12.70
N LYS A 43 22.35 -2.93 11.52
CA LYS A 43 22.28 -2.25 10.22
C LYS A 43 20.85 -1.82 9.90
N TRP A 44 20.37 -0.78 10.58
CA TRP A 44 19.01 -0.24 10.46
C TRP A 44 18.62 0.13 9.02
N SER A 45 19.58 0.60 8.21
CA SER A 45 19.35 0.93 6.81
C SER A 45 18.84 -0.25 5.98
N ASN A 46 19.26 -1.48 6.31
CA ASN A 46 18.77 -2.70 5.64
C ASN A 46 17.30 -2.98 5.97
N GLY A 47 16.87 -2.64 7.19
CA GLY A 47 15.51 -2.87 7.69
C GLY A 47 14.48 -1.89 7.14
N LEU A 48 14.90 -0.68 6.73
CA LEU A 48 13.98 0.39 6.31
C LEU A 48 12.98 -0.05 5.25
N ARG A 49 13.43 -0.75 4.20
CA ARG A 49 12.55 -1.19 3.11
C ARG A 49 11.48 -2.15 3.61
N PHE A 50 11.82 -3.03 4.55
CA PHE A 50 10.88 -3.98 5.14
C PHE A 50 9.89 -3.26 6.06
N VAL A 51 10.37 -2.40 6.96
CA VAL A 51 9.52 -1.61 7.87
C VAL A 51 8.56 -0.72 7.09
N GLN A 52 9.04 -0.03 6.05
CA GLN A 52 8.22 0.80 5.19
C GLN A 52 7.11 -0.02 4.51
N LEU A 53 7.45 -1.18 3.93
CA LEU A 53 6.45 -2.06 3.31
C LEU A 53 5.44 -2.59 4.34
N MET A 54 5.91 -3.04 5.50
CA MET A 54 5.05 -3.51 6.59
C MET A 54 4.07 -2.44 7.03
N LYS A 55 4.55 -1.20 7.25
CA LYS A 55 3.71 -0.07 7.66
C LYS A 55 2.71 0.32 6.60
N ASN A 56 3.14 0.38 5.34
CA ASN A 56 2.27 0.77 4.23
C ASN A 56 1.22 -0.28 3.87
N ARG A 57 1.47 -1.56 4.18
CA ARG A 57 0.51 -2.66 3.98
C ARG A 57 -0.43 -2.86 5.18
N ALA A 58 -0.07 -2.36 6.36
CA ALA A 58 -0.87 -2.55 7.55
C ALA A 58 -2.29 -1.99 7.36
N TYR A 59 -3.29 -2.83 7.60
CA TYR A 59 -4.69 -2.42 7.54
C TYR A 59 -5.01 -1.43 8.65
N HIS A 60 -5.57 -0.28 8.29
CA HIS A 60 -5.94 0.74 9.26
C HIS A 60 -7.46 0.73 9.49
N HIS A 61 -7.87 0.35 10.71
CA HIS A 61 -9.28 0.12 11.05
C HIS A 61 -10.19 1.35 10.85
N GLY A 62 -9.66 2.56 10.97
CA GLY A 62 -10.42 3.80 10.79
C GLY A 62 -10.69 4.14 9.33
N THR A 63 -9.76 3.84 8.43
CA THR A 63 -9.90 4.09 6.98
C THR A 63 -10.49 2.88 6.24
N LYS A 64 -10.38 1.69 6.83
CA LYS A 64 -10.73 0.39 6.23
C LYS A 64 -9.88 0.00 5.02
N HIS A 65 -8.72 0.64 4.89
CA HIS A 65 -7.75 0.44 3.82
C HIS A 65 -6.34 0.59 4.41
N SER A 66 -5.37 -0.08 3.81
CA SER A 66 -3.95 0.19 4.06
C SER A 66 -3.51 1.50 3.38
N PRO A 67 -2.46 2.20 3.90
CA PRO A 67 -1.91 3.38 3.22
C PRO A 67 -1.54 3.12 1.76
N TYR A 68 -1.02 1.92 1.45
CA TYR A 68 -0.68 1.52 0.09
C TYR A 68 -1.92 1.48 -0.82
N GLU A 69 -3.02 0.86 -0.38
CA GLU A 69 -4.26 0.78 -1.17
C GLU A 69 -4.88 2.16 -1.43
N VAL A 70 -4.80 3.08 -0.47
CA VAL A 70 -5.28 4.46 -0.62
C VAL A 70 -4.40 5.27 -1.59
N MET A 71 -3.10 4.96 -1.64
CA MET A 71 -2.16 5.65 -2.52
C MET A 71 -2.18 5.11 -3.95
N PHE A 72 -2.23 3.79 -4.11
CA PHE A 72 -2.04 3.11 -5.40
C PHE A 72 -3.29 2.43 -5.97
N GLY A 73 -4.38 2.34 -5.20
CA GLY A 73 -5.66 1.78 -5.66
C GLY A 73 -5.69 0.26 -5.79
N THR A 74 -4.66 -0.43 -5.31
CA THR A 74 -4.49 -1.89 -5.35
C THR A 74 -3.73 -2.34 -4.11
N PRO A 75 -3.92 -3.58 -3.63
CA PRO A 75 -3.05 -4.15 -2.60
C PRO A 75 -1.60 -4.25 -3.11
N PRO A 76 -0.61 -4.21 -2.20
CA PRO A 76 0.79 -4.39 -2.56
C PRO A 76 1.06 -5.82 -3.01
N LYS A 77 1.86 -5.99 -4.07
CA LYS A 77 2.34 -7.30 -4.52
C LYS A 77 3.49 -7.79 -3.64
N ILE A 78 3.38 -9.00 -3.10
CA ILE A 78 4.31 -9.62 -2.15
C ILE A 78 4.75 -10.97 -2.72
N GLY A 79 5.91 -10.99 -3.37
CA GLY A 79 6.47 -12.22 -3.94
C GLY A 79 5.48 -12.93 -4.87
N LEU A 80 5.62 -14.26 -4.95
CA LEU A 80 4.80 -15.10 -5.81
C LEU A 80 3.35 -15.24 -5.32
N THR A 81 3.07 -15.05 -4.03
CA THR A 81 1.70 -15.16 -3.50
C THR A 81 0.76 -14.05 -3.97
N SER A 82 1.31 -12.99 -4.55
CA SER A 82 0.54 -11.93 -5.20
C SER A 82 0.60 -11.99 -6.73
N SER A 83 1.15 -13.07 -7.27
CA SER A 83 1.04 -13.41 -8.69
C SER A 83 -0.33 -14.04 -8.98
N LEU A 84 -0.58 -14.34 -10.24
CA LEU A 84 -1.79 -15.01 -10.68
C LEU A 84 -1.65 -16.53 -10.57
N LEU A 85 -0.48 -16.99 -10.16
CA LEU A 85 -0.18 -18.40 -10.00
C LEU A 85 -1.00 -18.98 -8.84
N PRO A 86 -1.72 -20.09 -9.08
CA PRO A 86 -2.35 -20.86 -8.02
C PRO A 86 -1.35 -21.28 -6.93
N ALA A 87 -1.80 -21.30 -5.68
CA ALA A 87 -0.94 -21.64 -4.53
C ALA A 87 -0.27 -23.02 -4.67
N ASN A 88 -0.97 -24.00 -5.25
CA ASN A 88 -0.46 -25.35 -5.50
C ASN A 88 0.67 -25.39 -6.56
N ILE A 89 0.75 -24.40 -7.45
CA ILE A 89 1.85 -24.25 -8.39
C ILE A 89 3.03 -23.64 -7.65
N ILE A 90 2.80 -22.55 -6.90
CA ILE A 90 3.84 -21.86 -6.12
C ILE A 90 4.56 -22.82 -5.15
N GLU A 91 3.84 -23.73 -4.49
CA GLU A 91 4.44 -24.73 -3.58
C GLU A 91 5.36 -25.74 -4.29
N LYS A 92 5.17 -25.97 -5.58
CA LYS A 92 5.93 -26.95 -6.37
C LYS A 92 7.11 -26.33 -7.10
N LEU A 93 7.10 -25.02 -7.31
CA LEU A 93 8.16 -24.28 -7.99
C LEU A 93 9.51 -24.46 -7.27
N LYS A 94 10.54 -24.85 -8.03
CA LYS A 94 11.90 -25.03 -7.54
C LYS A 94 12.91 -24.20 -8.32
N THR A 95 12.68 -23.95 -9.60
CA THR A 95 13.63 -23.23 -10.46
C THR A 95 12.99 -22.03 -11.16
N GLU A 96 13.84 -21.13 -11.64
CA GLU A 96 13.41 -19.94 -12.39
C GLU A 96 12.77 -20.33 -13.73
N GLU A 97 13.25 -21.41 -14.35
CA GLU A 97 12.73 -21.91 -15.63
C GLU A 97 11.29 -22.44 -15.48
N GLU A 98 10.98 -23.15 -14.39
CA GLU A 98 9.61 -23.59 -14.09
C GLU A 98 8.67 -22.40 -13.91
N LEU A 99 9.12 -21.37 -13.19
CA LEU A 99 8.35 -20.15 -12.99
C LEU A 99 8.07 -19.43 -14.32
N GLN A 100 9.05 -19.36 -15.22
CA GLN A 100 8.88 -18.74 -16.53
C GLN A 100 7.82 -19.49 -17.37
N VAL A 101 7.90 -20.81 -17.43
CA VAL A 101 6.94 -21.64 -18.19
C VAL A 101 5.51 -21.46 -17.67
N ASP A 102 5.33 -21.41 -16.36
CA ASP A 102 4.01 -21.23 -15.75
C ASP A 102 3.45 -19.82 -16.00
N LEU A 103 4.31 -18.79 -16.02
CA LEU A 103 3.90 -17.41 -16.36
C LEU A 103 3.53 -17.26 -17.83
N ASP A 104 4.33 -17.82 -18.74
CA ASP A 104 4.07 -17.78 -20.19
C ASP A 104 2.76 -18.50 -20.53
N SER A 105 2.47 -19.60 -19.82
CA SER A 105 1.21 -20.34 -19.96
C SER A 105 -0.01 -19.49 -19.57
N ILE A 106 0.13 -18.56 -18.63
CA ILE A 106 -0.94 -17.64 -18.22
C ILE A 106 -1.13 -16.53 -19.27
N GLU A 107 -0.04 -15.92 -19.76
CA GLU A 107 -0.12 -14.84 -20.76
C GLU A 107 -0.82 -15.30 -22.05
N VAL A 108 -0.59 -16.55 -22.47
CA VAL A 108 -1.27 -17.12 -23.64
C VAL A 108 -2.79 -17.25 -23.42
N ILE A 109 -3.24 -17.62 -22.22
CA ILE A 109 -4.67 -17.75 -21.89
C ILE A 109 -5.34 -16.36 -21.75
N SER A 110 -4.62 -15.37 -21.23
CA SER A 110 -5.10 -13.99 -21.05
C SER A 110 -5.25 -13.24 -22.38
N ASN A 111 -4.51 -13.62 -23.42
CA ASN A 111 -4.65 -13.05 -24.77
C ASN A 111 -5.90 -13.56 -25.51
N ASP A 112 -6.38 -14.78 -25.20
CA ASP A 112 -7.63 -15.32 -25.76
C ASP A 112 -8.89 -14.82 -25.02
N ASN A 113 -8.74 -14.42 -23.76
CA ASN A 113 -9.81 -13.82 -22.96
C ASN A 113 -9.44 -12.38 -22.60
N LYS A 114 -9.85 -11.41 -23.42
CA LYS A 114 -9.91 -9.98 -23.03
C LYS A 114 -10.60 -9.86 -21.67
N ASN A 115 -9.82 -9.81 -20.58
CA ASN A 115 -10.07 -9.14 -19.31
C ASN A 115 -9.06 -9.62 -18.26
N ASN A 116 -8.18 -8.68 -17.90
CA ASN A 116 -7.15 -8.72 -16.86
C ASN A 116 -5.83 -9.35 -17.29
N GLU A 117 -4.80 -8.51 -17.45
CA GLU A 117 -3.51 -8.69 -16.77
C GLU A 117 -2.51 -7.54 -17.02
N VAL A 118 -1.51 -7.49 -16.14
CA VAL A 118 -0.46 -6.47 -16.04
C VAL A 118 0.83 -7.08 -16.56
N ILE A 119 1.48 -6.44 -17.53
CA ILE A 119 2.88 -6.73 -17.91
C ILE A 119 3.76 -5.49 -17.68
N CYS A 120 4.92 -5.75 -17.09
CA CYS A 120 6.04 -4.83 -16.95
C CYS A 120 6.92 -4.91 -18.20
N GLY A 121 6.92 -3.83 -19.01
CA GLY A 121 8.02 -3.44 -19.91
C GLY A 121 8.25 -4.29 -21.17
N ILE A 122 8.04 -3.70 -22.35
CA ILE A 122 9.04 -3.32 -23.38
C ILE A 122 8.28 -2.93 -24.67
N GLU A 123 8.81 -1.89 -25.36
CA GLU A 123 8.48 -1.37 -26.69
C GLU A 123 7.06 -0.80 -26.92
N LYS A 124 6.95 0.23 -27.77
CA LYS A 124 5.80 1.13 -27.87
C LYS A 124 5.14 1.00 -29.23
N ASP A 125 4.11 0.16 -29.31
CA ASP A 125 3.17 0.16 -30.43
C ASP A 125 1.84 0.85 -30.04
N ASP A 126 1.06 1.30 -31.03
CA ASP A 126 -0.15 2.11 -30.84
C ASP A 126 -1.30 1.37 -30.10
N GLU A 127 -1.30 0.02 -30.12
CA GLU A 127 -2.25 -0.79 -29.33
C GLU A 127 -1.92 -0.77 -27.83
N ASP A 128 -0.64 -0.72 -27.47
CA ASP A 128 -0.19 -0.67 -26.07
C ASP A 128 -0.55 0.64 -25.39
N GLN A 129 -0.56 1.77 -26.13
CA GLN A 129 -0.97 3.06 -25.58
C GLN A 129 -2.43 3.06 -25.11
N ASN A 130 -3.32 2.42 -25.88
CA ASN A 130 -4.74 2.30 -25.52
C ASN A 130 -4.95 1.41 -24.27
N ILE A 131 -4.16 0.34 -24.13
CA ILE A 131 -4.19 -0.55 -22.97
C ILE A 131 -3.69 0.19 -21.71
N ILE A 132 -2.54 0.87 -21.81
CA ILE A 132 -1.95 1.65 -20.71
C ILE A 132 -2.93 2.77 -20.27
N GLU A 133 -3.57 3.45 -21.22
CA GLU A 133 -4.54 4.50 -20.91
C GLU A 133 -5.76 3.94 -20.17
N LYS A 134 -6.31 2.80 -20.64
CA LYS A 134 -7.43 2.11 -19.98
C LYS A 134 -7.06 1.68 -18.56
N GLN A 135 -5.89 1.06 -18.38
CA GLN A 135 -5.40 0.63 -17.06
C GLN A 135 -5.19 1.82 -16.11
N THR A 136 -4.65 2.94 -16.63
CA THR A 136 -4.43 4.16 -15.85
C THR A 136 -5.75 4.76 -15.38
N LYS A 137 -6.77 4.80 -16.25
CA LYS A 137 -8.13 5.23 -15.90
C LYS A 137 -8.77 4.34 -14.84
N THR A 138 -8.66 3.01 -14.99
CA THR A 138 -9.16 2.05 -13.98
C THR A 138 -8.47 2.26 -12.64
N ARG A 139 -7.13 2.37 -12.63
CA ARG A 139 -6.37 2.55 -11.39
C ARG A 139 -6.69 3.89 -10.71
N GLN A 140 -6.85 4.96 -11.49
CA GLN A 140 -7.28 6.25 -10.96
C GLN A 140 -8.66 6.19 -10.32
N THR A 141 -9.57 5.41 -10.90
CA THR A 141 -10.92 5.18 -10.37
C THR A 141 -10.85 4.47 -9.02
N SER A 142 -10.07 3.39 -8.91
CA SER A 142 -9.86 2.68 -7.64
C SER A 142 -9.23 3.56 -6.56
N ILE A 143 -8.22 4.38 -6.91
CA ILE A 143 -7.61 5.34 -5.98
C ILE A 143 -8.66 6.32 -5.45
N ASN A 144 -9.46 6.90 -6.33
CA ASN A 144 -10.49 7.86 -5.95
C ASN A 144 -11.56 7.22 -5.06
N GLN A 145 -11.96 5.99 -5.38
CA GLN A 145 -12.91 5.21 -4.58
C GLN A 145 -12.37 4.92 -3.17
N ASN A 146 -11.16 4.37 -3.07
CA ASN A 146 -10.53 4.04 -1.78
C ASN A 146 -10.39 5.29 -0.89
N ARG A 147 -10.03 6.43 -1.48
CA ARG A 147 -9.95 7.72 -0.77
C ARG A 147 -11.33 8.20 -0.29
N LYS A 148 -12.35 8.10 -1.14
CA LYS A 148 -13.72 8.50 -0.81
C LYS A 148 -14.28 7.66 0.34
N GLU A 149 -14.09 6.35 0.29
CA GLU A 149 -14.50 5.42 1.35
C GLU A 149 -13.76 5.70 2.66
N SER A 150 -12.43 5.86 2.59
CA SER A 150 -11.60 6.20 3.75
C SER A 150 -12.10 7.47 4.44
N LEU A 151 -12.40 8.52 3.66
CA LEU A 151 -12.95 9.76 4.20
C LEU A 151 -14.30 9.55 4.87
N ASN A 152 -15.19 8.75 4.27
CA ASN A 152 -16.50 8.45 4.85
C ASN A 152 -16.37 7.67 6.16
N ASN A 153 -15.48 6.67 6.22
CA ASN A 153 -15.23 5.87 7.41
C ASN A 153 -14.69 6.73 8.56
N LEU A 154 -13.77 7.65 8.28
CA LEU A 154 -13.26 8.60 9.26
C LEU A 154 -14.34 9.55 9.78
N LYS A 155 -15.24 10.03 8.91
CA LYS A 155 -16.39 10.86 9.32
C LYS A 155 -17.33 10.11 10.26
N ILE A 156 -17.63 8.83 9.94
CA ILE A 156 -18.46 7.97 10.80
C ILE A 156 -17.77 7.75 12.16
N GLN A 157 -16.46 7.49 12.16
CA GLN A 157 -15.71 7.30 13.40
C GLN A 157 -15.69 8.55 14.26
N ALA A 158 -15.46 9.72 13.66
CA ALA A 158 -15.50 11.01 14.36
C ALA A 158 -16.86 11.24 15.01
N LYS A 159 -17.96 11.01 14.28
CA LYS A 159 -19.33 11.12 14.83
C LYS A 159 -19.54 10.21 16.04
N LYS A 160 -19.12 8.94 15.94
CA LYS A 160 -19.21 7.98 17.07
C LYS A 160 -18.39 8.44 18.29
N MET A 161 -17.21 9.01 18.07
CA MET A 161 -16.37 9.54 19.15
C MET A 161 -17.04 10.73 19.84
N THR A 162 -17.66 11.63 19.08
CA THR A 162 -18.42 12.77 19.62
C THR A 162 -19.60 12.29 20.47
N GLU A 163 -20.43 11.39 19.93
CA GLU A 163 -21.59 10.83 20.65
C GLU A 163 -21.17 10.12 21.95
N MET A 164 -20.05 9.38 21.92
CA MET A 164 -19.53 8.69 23.09
C MET A 164 -19.00 9.66 24.15
N SER A 165 -18.36 10.75 23.73
CA SER A 165 -17.88 11.80 24.62
C SER A 165 -19.05 12.52 25.30
N GLU A 166 -20.07 12.91 24.54
CA GLU A 166 -21.28 13.57 25.06
C GLU A 166 -21.95 12.70 26.13
N LYS A 167 -22.13 11.39 25.86
CA LYS A 167 -22.70 10.46 26.85
C LYS A 167 -21.87 10.32 28.12
N ARG A 168 -20.55 10.47 28.03
CA ARG A 168 -19.63 10.24 29.15
C ARG A 168 -19.44 11.46 30.05
N PHE A 169 -19.62 12.67 29.51
CA PHE A 169 -19.31 13.92 30.22
C PHE A 169 -20.50 14.87 30.40
N CYS A 170 -21.68 14.56 29.84
CA CYS A 170 -22.91 15.31 30.07
C CYS A 170 -23.85 14.69 31.13
N GLN A 171 -23.33 13.81 32.00
CA GLN A 171 -23.95 13.43 33.28
C GLN A 171 -23.32 14.25 34.40
#